data_AF-A0A644WNH4-F1
#
_entry.id   AF-A0A644WNH4-F1
#
_cell.length_a   1.000
_cell.length_b   1.000
_cell.length_c   1.000
_cell.angle_alpha   90.00
_cell.angle_beta   90.00
_cell.angle_gamma   90.00
#
_symmetry.space_group_name_H-M   'P 1'
#
loop_
_entity.id
_entity.type
_entity.pdbx_description
1 polymer ?
#
loop_
_entity_poly.entity_id
_entity_poly.type
_entity_poly.pdbx_seq_one_letter_code
_entity_poly.pdbx_strand_id
1 'polypeptide(L)'
;MVGTLGGMAKGQINSDFLELLFCEGGCINGPGCEKGRSSAAKKGSSSRYTRSRITDQGPLFAGDRSFVSTLLEQGYSLIEKPGNGVQNPPVSSFVSIHSELEIERALKILGKRDKAEELNCGGCGYNSCREMAIAYLDGMAEPEMCVTKMRKEAQSKIDVLLRTIPIGVVIVDDQLKIVDCNNSFLKLFGDIDFSIEGDLLGLVGGLPLERFVPFHEKFKNQFSNPRAQQYRLHYQDKFLKVTFFSVEKQHLVGALFEDITTPTVRRETVIKKAEDVIQKSLETVQQIASLLGENAAETEIMLNSLIDAFKVPGSSQSDGFTKVES
;
A
#
# COMPACT_ATOMS: atom_id res chain seq x y z
N MET A 1 -16.12 -30.90 32.25
CA MET A 1 -15.84 -29.56 32.83
C MET A 1 -14.79 -28.95 31.93
N VAL A 2 -14.97 -27.70 31.47
CA VAL A 2 -14.05 -27.01 30.56
C VAL A 2 -12.61 -27.20 31.07
N GLY A 3 -11.67 -27.63 30.21
CA GLY A 3 -10.33 -28.07 30.64
C GLY A 3 -9.63 -27.09 31.58
N THR A 4 -9.87 -25.79 31.39
CA THR A 4 -9.38 -24.71 32.25
C THR A 4 -9.96 -24.73 33.66
N LEU A 5 -11.30 -24.68 33.83
CA LEU A 5 -11.94 -24.73 35.16
C LEU A 5 -11.72 -26.08 35.85
N GLY A 6 -11.66 -27.18 35.08
CA GLY A 6 -11.32 -28.50 35.59
C GLY A 6 -9.87 -28.62 36.04
N GLY A 7 -8.94 -27.93 35.37
CA GLY A 7 -7.54 -27.80 35.78
C GLY A 7 -7.37 -26.93 37.01
N MET A 8 -8.10 -25.82 37.11
CA MET A 8 -8.12 -24.95 38.30
C MET A 8 -8.65 -25.68 39.54
N ALA A 9 -9.75 -26.45 39.41
CA ALA A 9 -10.27 -27.27 40.50
C ALA A 9 -9.30 -28.36 40.98
N LYS A 10 -8.30 -28.72 40.14
CA LYS A 10 -7.23 -29.67 40.44
C LYS A 10 -5.92 -28.98 40.84
N GLY A 11 -5.92 -27.65 41.01
CA GLY A 11 -4.72 -26.87 41.37
C GLY A 11 -3.65 -26.79 40.27
N GLN A 12 -4.01 -27.03 39.01
CA GLN A 12 -3.06 -27.17 37.90
C GLN A 12 -2.80 -25.88 37.12
N ILE A 13 -3.43 -24.74 37.48
CA ILE A 13 -3.27 -23.44 36.81
C ILE A 13 -3.25 -22.33 37.86
N ASN A 14 -2.40 -21.32 37.65
CA ASN A 14 -2.30 -20.13 38.50
C ASN A 14 -3.64 -19.37 38.49
N SER A 15 -4.26 -19.17 39.65
CA SER A 15 -5.64 -18.66 39.80
C SER A 15 -5.82 -17.18 39.49
N ASP A 16 -4.71 -16.47 39.27
CA ASP A 16 -4.68 -15.02 39.41
C ASP A 16 -5.05 -14.28 38.11
N PHE A 17 -5.25 -14.99 37.00
CA PHE A 17 -5.73 -14.42 35.75
C PHE A 17 -6.53 -15.44 34.90
N LEU A 18 -7.78 -15.13 34.58
CA LEU A 18 -8.67 -15.95 33.76
C LEU A 18 -9.17 -15.14 32.55
N GLU A 19 -8.62 -15.41 31.36
CA GLU A 19 -9.09 -14.84 30.10
C GLU A 19 -10.35 -15.58 29.60
N LEU A 20 -11.50 -14.92 29.65
CA LEU A 20 -12.81 -15.49 29.31
C LEU A 20 -13.03 -15.65 27.79
N LEU A 21 -12.23 -14.98 26.97
CA LEU A 21 -12.25 -15.11 25.50
C LEU A 21 -11.36 -16.25 24.99
N PHE A 22 -10.60 -16.93 25.85
CA PHE A 22 -9.71 -18.02 25.45
C PHE A 22 -10.45 -19.32 25.08
N CYS A 23 -11.77 -19.37 25.25
CA CYS A 23 -12.56 -20.53 24.83
C CYS A 23 -12.65 -20.56 23.29
N GLU A 24 -12.32 -21.70 22.68
CA GLU A 24 -12.50 -21.91 21.24
C GLU A 24 -13.98 -21.63 20.86
N GLY A 25 -14.23 -20.51 20.17
CA GLY A 25 -15.59 -20.04 19.83
C GLY A 25 -16.16 -18.91 20.72
N GLY A 26 -15.40 -18.35 21.67
CA GLY A 26 -15.81 -17.19 22.47
C GLY A 26 -17.02 -17.46 23.37
N CYS A 27 -17.87 -16.44 23.57
CA CYS A 27 -19.02 -16.50 24.51
C CYS A 27 -19.98 -17.67 24.25
N ILE A 28 -20.14 -18.14 23.00
CA ILE A 28 -21.01 -19.27 22.65
C ILE A 28 -20.43 -20.65 23.00
N ASN A 29 -19.16 -20.69 23.40
CA ASN A 29 -18.49 -21.87 23.97
C ASN A 29 -17.90 -21.57 25.36
N GLY A 30 -18.33 -20.46 25.98
CA GLY A 30 -17.91 -20.07 27.31
C GLY A 30 -18.41 -21.04 28.39
N PRO A 31 -17.92 -20.88 29.63
CA PRO A 31 -18.19 -21.80 30.75
C PRO A 31 -19.68 -21.93 31.13
N GLY A 32 -20.51 -20.93 30.78
CA GLY A 32 -21.96 -20.94 30.98
C GLY A 32 -22.77 -21.58 29.84
N CYS A 33 -22.14 -22.10 28.79
CA CYS A 33 -22.85 -22.67 27.64
C CYS A 33 -23.18 -24.16 27.79
N GLU A 34 -24.25 -24.59 27.14
CA GLU A 34 -24.66 -26.00 27.04
C GLU A 34 -23.55 -26.83 26.35
N LYS A 35 -23.21 -27.97 26.95
CA LYS A 35 -22.18 -28.89 26.42
C LYS A 35 -22.76 -29.82 25.35
N GLY A 36 -21.90 -30.41 24.53
CA GLY A 36 -22.30 -31.47 23.58
C GLY A 36 -22.86 -30.99 22.23
N ARG A 37 -22.93 -29.67 22.00
CA ARG A 37 -23.29 -29.10 20.68
C ARG A 37 -22.09 -28.49 19.99
N SER A 38 -22.03 -28.60 18.66
CA SER A 38 -20.99 -27.94 17.86
C SER A 38 -21.12 -26.42 17.89
N SER A 39 -20.01 -25.70 17.71
CA SER A 39 -19.99 -24.24 17.64
C SER A 39 -20.92 -23.69 16.55
N ALA A 40 -21.04 -24.40 15.42
CA ALA A 40 -21.95 -24.05 14.33
C ALA A 40 -23.43 -24.15 14.75
N ALA A 41 -23.81 -25.21 15.47
CA ALA A 41 -25.17 -25.40 15.96
C ALA A 41 -25.56 -24.35 17.01
N LYS A 42 -24.62 -24.01 17.90
CA LYS A 42 -24.81 -22.96 18.91
C LYS A 42 -24.95 -21.58 18.26
N LYS A 43 -24.06 -21.23 17.34
CA LYS A 43 -24.13 -19.98 16.56
C LYS A 43 -25.45 -19.87 15.80
N GLY A 44 -25.87 -20.93 15.12
CA GLY A 44 -27.15 -20.96 14.41
C GLY A 44 -28.36 -20.77 15.34
N SER A 45 -28.30 -21.34 16.55
CA SER A 45 -29.37 -21.17 17.55
C SER A 45 -29.42 -19.75 18.11
N SER A 46 -28.27 -19.17 18.46
CA SER A 46 -28.18 -17.77 18.89
C SER A 46 -28.67 -16.81 17.80
N SER A 47 -28.26 -17.00 16.54
CA SER A 47 -28.70 -16.17 15.43
C SER A 47 -30.21 -16.27 15.17
N ARG A 48 -30.80 -17.47 15.25
CA ARG A 48 -32.26 -17.64 15.13
C ARG A 48 -33.01 -16.97 16.28
N TYR A 49 -32.54 -17.14 17.51
CA TYR A 49 -33.12 -16.49 18.69
C TYR A 49 -33.06 -14.96 18.57
N THR A 50 -31.90 -14.40 18.22
CA THR A 50 -31.72 -12.95 18.01
C THR A 50 -32.64 -12.44 16.91
N ARG A 51 -32.72 -13.14 15.76
CA ARG A 51 -33.63 -12.75 14.67
C ARG A 51 -35.08 -12.78 15.11
N SER A 52 -35.50 -13.83 15.81
CA SER A 52 -36.86 -13.95 16.36
C SER A 52 -37.16 -12.82 17.34
N ARG A 53 -36.22 -12.44 18.20
CA ARG A 53 -36.37 -11.34 19.17
C ARG A 53 -36.39 -9.95 18.54
N ILE A 54 -35.68 -9.75 17.43
CA ILE A 54 -35.72 -8.49 16.68
C ILE A 54 -37.08 -8.31 15.98
N THR A 55 -37.69 -9.40 15.52
CA THR A 55 -39.00 -9.37 14.84
C THR A 55 -40.20 -9.45 15.77
N ASP A 56 -39.98 -9.82 17.03
CA ASP A 56 -41.02 -9.99 18.04
C ASP A 56 -41.27 -8.68 18.80
N GLN A 57 -42.54 -8.34 19.05
CA GLN A 57 -42.96 -7.16 19.83
C GLN A 57 -43.17 -7.47 21.32
N GLY A 58 -42.75 -8.66 21.78
CA GLY A 58 -42.79 -9.03 23.18
C GLY A 58 -41.99 -8.06 24.07
N PRO A 59 -42.29 -8.01 25.38
CA PRO A 59 -41.60 -7.11 26.30
C PRO A 59 -40.08 -7.34 26.24
N LEU A 60 -39.34 -6.24 26.11
CA LEU A 60 -37.90 -6.24 26.34
C LEU A 60 -37.66 -6.52 27.82
N PHE A 61 -36.60 -7.26 28.13
CA PHE A 61 -36.16 -7.41 29.50
C PHE A 61 -35.79 -6.02 30.04
N ALA A 62 -36.67 -5.45 30.87
CA ALA A 62 -36.43 -4.23 31.59
C ALA A 62 -35.77 -4.62 32.91
N GLY A 63 -34.45 -4.78 32.89
CA GLY A 63 -33.68 -4.99 34.10
C GLY A 63 -33.90 -3.85 35.10
N ASP A 64 -33.76 -4.15 36.39
CA ASP A 64 -33.81 -3.13 37.43
C ASP A 64 -32.72 -2.09 37.17
N ARG A 65 -33.14 -0.87 36.83
CA ARG A 65 -32.23 0.23 36.51
C ARG A 65 -31.35 0.60 37.71
N SER A 66 -31.87 0.44 38.92
CA SER A 66 -31.10 0.71 40.14
C SER A 66 -29.96 -0.31 40.27
N PHE A 67 -30.26 -1.60 40.08
CA PHE A 67 -29.25 -2.66 40.08
C PHE A 67 -28.22 -2.49 38.95
N VAL A 68 -28.64 -2.09 37.74
CA VAL A 68 -27.71 -1.81 36.64
C VAL A 68 -26.80 -0.62 36.99
N SER A 69 -27.35 0.46 37.58
CA SER A 69 -26.55 1.59 38.08
C SER A 69 -25.55 1.14 39.13
N THR A 70 -26.00 0.35 40.13
CA THR A 70 -25.14 -0.18 41.18
C THR A 70 -24.05 -1.10 40.62
N LEU A 71 -24.36 -1.95 39.65
CA LEU A 71 -23.38 -2.81 38.99
C LEU A 71 -22.34 -2.01 38.20
N LEU A 72 -22.76 -0.96 37.50
CA LEU A 72 -21.87 -0.07 36.76
C LEU A 72 -21.02 0.79 37.70
N GLU A 73 -21.57 1.24 38.82
CA GLU A 73 -20.89 2.05 39.85
C GLU A 73 -19.91 1.22 40.69
N GLN A 74 -20.30 0.01 41.09
CA GLN A 74 -19.57 -0.79 42.08
C GLN A 74 -18.79 -1.95 41.46
N GLY A 75 -19.13 -2.39 40.25
CA GLY A 75 -18.40 -3.42 39.50
C GLY A 75 -18.22 -4.73 40.29
N TYR A 76 -16.99 -5.24 40.30
CA TYR A 76 -16.63 -6.48 41.00
C TYR A 76 -16.71 -6.39 42.53
N SER A 77 -16.88 -5.20 43.10
CA SER A 77 -17.02 -4.98 44.55
C SER A 77 -18.30 -5.61 45.12
N LEU A 78 -19.29 -5.87 44.27
CA LEU A 78 -20.54 -6.56 44.62
C LEU A 78 -20.36 -8.06 44.89
N ILE A 79 -19.22 -8.64 44.52
CA ILE A 79 -18.93 -10.05 44.76
C ILE A 79 -18.36 -10.19 46.18
N GLU A 80 -19.21 -10.08 47.20
CA GLU A 80 -18.82 -10.44 48.57
C GLU A 80 -18.56 -11.95 48.65
N LYS A 81 -17.41 -12.33 49.21
CA LYS A 81 -17.15 -13.72 49.60
C LYS A 81 -17.48 -13.93 51.09
N PRO A 82 -18.06 -15.09 51.46
CA PRO A 82 -18.18 -15.47 52.86
C PRO A 82 -16.80 -15.88 53.37
N GLY A 83 -16.17 -15.08 54.23
CA GLY A 83 -14.97 -15.49 54.97
C GLY A 83 -14.08 -14.33 55.40
N ASN A 84 -13.82 -14.27 56.71
CA ASN A 84 -12.98 -13.29 57.43
C ASN A 84 -11.47 -13.36 57.09
N GLY A 85 -11.11 -13.36 55.81
CA GLY A 85 -9.72 -13.25 55.36
C GLY A 85 -9.50 -11.89 54.72
N VAL A 86 -8.84 -10.98 55.44
CA VAL A 86 -8.32 -9.74 54.86
C VAL A 86 -7.22 -10.11 53.88
N GLN A 87 -7.61 -10.36 52.63
CA GLN A 87 -6.75 -10.10 51.49
C GLN A 87 -7.34 -8.84 50.88
N ASN A 88 -6.59 -7.73 50.96
CA ASN A 88 -6.96 -6.52 50.24
C ASN A 88 -7.27 -6.95 48.81
N PRO A 89 -8.52 -6.78 48.31
CA PRO A 89 -8.75 -6.96 46.89
C PRO A 89 -7.73 -6.07 46.16
N PRO A 90 -7.23 -6.45 44.96
CA PRO A 90 -6.48 -5.50 44.14
C PRO A 90 -7.33 -4.23 44.11
N VAL A 91 -6.79 -3.18 44.72
CA VAL A 91 -7.59 -2.05 45.18
C VAL A 91 -8.08 -1.35 43.94
N SER A 92 -9.30 -1.70 43.51
CA SER A 92 -10.08 -0.93 42.57
C SER A 92 -10.61 0.29 43.32
N SER A 93 -9.72 1.10 43.89
CA SER A 93 -10.10 2.43 44.34
C SER A 93 -10.34 3.24 43.07
N PHE A 94 -11.61 3.31 42.66
CA PHE A 94 -12.09 4.26 41.64
C PHE A 94 -11.87 5.72 42.06
N VAL A 95 -11.34 5.97 43.26
CA VAL A 95 -10.72 7.25 43.65
C VAL A 95 -9.32 7.27 43.06
N SER A 96 -9.17 7.91 41.91
CA SER A 96 -7.86 8.22 41.33
C SER A 96 -7.01 8.92 42.39
N ILE A 97 -5.92 8.29 42.81
CA ILE A 97 -4.89 8.91 43.65
C ILE A 97 -4.11 9.99 42.90
N HIS A 98 -4.23 10.02 41.58
CA HIS A 98 -3.58 10.97 40.69
C HIS A 98 -4.34 12.29 40.62
N SER A 99 -3.60 13.39 40.69
CA SER A 99 -4.12 14.75 40.52
C SER A 99 -4.64 14.98 39.09
N GLU A 100 -5.54 15.96 38.91
CA GLU A 100 -6.04 16.32 37.56
C GLU A 100 -4.90 16.66 36.59
N LEU A 101 -3.84 17.31 37.08
CA LEU A 101 -2.68 17.66 36.27
C LEU A 101 -1.92 16.43 35.77
N GLU A 102 -1.87 15.35 36.55
CA GLU A 102 -1.23 14.10 36.14
C GLU A 102 -2.08 13.38 35.08
N ILE A 103 -3.39 13.38 35.27
CA ILE A 103 -4.34 12.79 34.32
C ILE A 103 -4.31 13.55 32.98
N GLU A 104 -4.25 14.89 33.00
CA GLU A 104 -4.10 15.69 31.78
C GLU A 104 -2.79 15.41 31.04
N ARG A 105 -1.68 15.19 31.77
CA ARG A 105 -0.40 14.80 31.15
C ARG A 105 -0.49 13.39 30.55
N ALA A 106 -1.11 12.45 31.25
CA ALA A 106 -1.34 11.10 30.75
C ALA A 106 -2.23 11.10 29.49
N LEU A 107 -3.29 11.90 29.46
CA LEU A 107 -4.14 12.09 28.29
C LEU A 107 -3.34 12.58 27.07
N LYS A 108 -2.40 13.53 27.26
CA LYS A 108 -1.50 13.98 26.20
C LYS A 108 -0.59 12.87 25.70
N ILE A 109 -0.03 12.04 26.59
CA ILE A 109 0.77 10.86 26.22
C ILE A 109 -0.08 9.84 25.44
N LEU A 110 -1.35 9.70 25.80
CA LEU A 110 -2.35 8.86 25.10
C LEU A 110 -2.90 9.49 23.80
N GLY A 111 -2.32 10.60 23.34
CA GLY A 111 -2.67 11.23 22.08
C GLY A 111 -3.97 12.05 22.12
N LYS A 112 -4.31 12.60 23.29
CA LYS A 112 -5.46 13.48 23.54
C LYS A 112 -4.96 14.88 23.89
N ARG A 113 -5.09 15.82 22.97
CA ARG A 113 -4.59 17.20 23.15
C ARG A 113 -5.63 18.11 23.78
N ASP A 114 -6.89 17.84 23.50
CA ASP A 114 -8.05 18.58 23.96
C ASP A 114 -9.24 17.65 24.19
N LYS A 115 -10.31 18.22 24.74
CA LYS A 115 -11.53 17.50 25.10
C LYS A 115 -12.30 16.97 23.88
N ALA A 116 -12.09 17.53 22.68
CA ALA A 116 -12.71 17.02 21.46
C ALA A 116 -12.05 15.71 20.98
N GLU A 117 -10.78 15.48 21.33
CA GLU A 117 -10.08 14.23 21.03
C GLU A 117 -10.38 13.10 22.03
N GLU A 118 -10.99 13.42 23.19
CA GLU A 118 -11.49 12.47 24.19
C GLU A 118 -12.78 11.77 23.74
N LEU A 119 -12.67 11.00 22.65
CA LEU A 119 -13.80 10.35 21.98
C LEU A 119 -14.53 9.30 22.84
N ASN A 120 -13.93 8.83 23.94
CA ASN A 120 -14.50 7.79 24.82
C ASN A 120 -15.02 6.56 24.06
N CYS A 121 -14.29 6.14 23.02
CA CYS A 121 -14.76 5.15 22.05
C CYS A 121 -14.77 3.69 22.53
N GLY A 122 -14.23 3.40 23.73
CA GLY A 122 -14.17 2.03 24.27
C GLY A 122 -13.18 1.08 23.58
N GLY A 123 -12.49 1.50 22.52
CA GLY A 123 -11.64 0.61 21.72
C GLY A 123 -10.42 0.01 22.44
N CYS A 124 -10.02 0.60 23.57
CA CYS A 124 -8.96 0.09 24.45
C CYS A 124 -9.48 -0.70 25.66
N GLY A 125 -10.80 -0.91 25.77
CA GLY A 125 -11.41 -1.62 26.90
C GLY A 125 -11.82 -0.76 28.10
N TYR A 126 -11.55 0.56 28.08
CA TYR A 126 -11.95 1.51 29.12
C TYR A 126 -13.12 2.39 28.67
N ASN A 127 -14.03 2.76 29.58
CA ASN A 127 -15.26 3.49 29.22
C ASN A 127 -15.00 4.98 28.91
N SER A 128 -13.90 5.52 29.42
CA SER A 128 -13.46 6.88 29.11
C SER A 128 -11.96 6.96 28.85
N CYS A 129 -11.56 7.97 28.07
CA CYS A 129 -10.15 8.31 27.88
C CYS A 129 -9.47 8.64 29.21
N ARG A 130 -10.24 9.19 30.16
CA ARG A 130 -9.78 9.49 31.52
C ARG A 130 -9.51 8.23 32.34
N GLU A 131 -10.38 7.22 32.26
CA GLU A 131 -10.13 5.90 32.89
C GLU A 131 -8.88 5.23 32.33
N MET A 132 -8.70 5.26 31.01
CA MET A 132 -7.46 4.77 30.38
C MET A 132 -6.22 5.54 30.87
N ALA A 133 -6.33 6.86 31.06
CA ALA A 133 -5.24 7.68 31.58
C ALA A 133 -4.88 7.33 33.02
N ILE A 134 -5.89 7.08 33.87
CA ILE A 134 -5.68 6.61 35.25
C ILE A 134 -5.02 5.23 35.23
N ALA A 135 -5.53 4.29 34.42
CA ALA A 135 -4.96 2.96 34.31
C ALA A 135 -3.51 2.96 33.77
N TYR A 136 -3.17 3.90 32.87
CA TYR A 136 -1.79 4.13 32.44
C TYR A 136 -0.90 4.62 33.59
N LEU A 137 -1.38 5.58 34.39
CA LEU A 137 -0.66 6.07 35.57
C LEU A 137 -0.48 5.00 36.65
N ASP A 138 -1.44 4.08 36.76
CA ASP A 138 -1.37 2.91 37.65
C ASP A 138 -0.47 1.79 37.11
N GLY A 139 0.12 1.95 35.91
CA GLY A 139 0.96 0.94 35.26
C GLY A 139 0.19 -0.27 34.73
N MET A 140 -1.14 -0.18 34.65
CA MET A 140 -2.03 -1.25 34.16
C MET A 140 -2.31 -1.15 32.66
N ALA A 141 -2.00 -0.02 32.03
CA ALA A 141 -2.27 0.22 30.62
C ALA A 141 -1.04 0.77 29.90
N GLU A 142 -0.81 0.33 28.67
CA GLU A 142 0.27 0.83 27.82
C GLU A 142 -0.26 1.88 26.83
N PRO A 143 0.53 2.91 26.46
CA PRO A 143 0.07 3.92 25.52
C PRO A 143 -0.39 3.36 24.17
N GLU A 144 0.19 2.24 23.76
CA GLU A 144 -0.10 1.50 22.52
C GLU A 144 -1.49 0.85 22.52
N MET A 145 -2.14 0.70 23.68
CA MET A 145 -3.50 0.15 23.75
C MET A 145 -4.56 1.13 23.20
N CYS A 146 -4.26 2.42 23.11
CA CYS A 146 -5.18 3.42 22.57
C CYS A 146 -5.26 3.34 21.04
N VAL A 147 -6.30 2.69 20.50
CA VAL A 147 -6.52 2.52 19.05
C VAL A 147 -6.48 3.83 18.26
N THR A 148 -7.03 4.91 18.83
CA THR A 148 -7.07 6.21 18.15
C THR A 148 -5.68 6.86 18.06
N LYS A 149 -4.84 6.70 19.09
CA LYS A 149 -3.45 7.15 19.08
C LYS A 149 -2.64 6.34 18.07
N MET A 150 -2.71 5.01 18.17
CA MET A 150 -2.02 4.10 17.25
C MET A 150 -2.30 4.43 15.78
N ARG A 151 -3.57 4.67 15.44
CA ARG A 151 -3.97 5.06 14.08
C ARG A 151 -3.36 6.39 13.65
N LYS A 152 -3.40 7.41 14.51
CA LYS A 152 -2.79 8.72 14.21
C LYS A 152 -1.28 8.60 14.04
N GLU A 153 -0.60 7.83 14.87
CA GLU A 153 0.85 7.60 14.76
C GLU A 153 1.22 6.84 13.50
N ALA A 154 0.47 5.80 13.13
CA ALA A 154 0.67 5.08 11.89
C ALA A 154 0.51 6.01 10.68
N GLN A 155 -0.55 6.82 10.66
CA GLN A 155 -0.77 7.80 9.59
C GLN A 155 0.36 8.83 9.55
N SER A 156 0.74 9.40 10.69
CA SER A 156 1.82 10.38 10.74
C SER A 156 3.16 9.81 10.30
N LYS A 157 3.47 8.55 10.63
CA LYS A 157 4.69 7.87 10.17
C LYS A 157 4.66 7.68 8.66
N ILE A 158 3.52 7.29 8.08
CA ILE A 158 3.33 7.19 6.63
C ILE A 158 3.51 8.57 5.99
N ASP A 159 2.89 9.61 6.53
CA ASP A 159 2.98 10.97 6.00
C ASP A 159 4.43 11.50 6.02
N VAL A 160 5.19 11.23 7.10
CA VAL A 160 6.61 11.57 7.19
C VAL A 160 7.43 10.78 6.18
N LEU A 161 7.23 9.46 6.06
CA LEU A 161 7.92 8.64 5.07
C LEU A 161 7.65 9.16 3.64
N LEU A 162 6.40 9.47 3.31
CA LEU A 162 6.02 10.03 2.01
C LEU A 162 6.61 11.42 1.75
N ARG A 163 6.89 12.23 2.80
CA ARG A 163 7.53 13.54 2.68
C ARG A 163 9.06 13.48 2.64
N THR A 164 9.67 12.51 3.32
CA THR A 164 11.13 12.35 3.41
C THR A 164 11.73 11.72 2.17
N ILE A 165 10.96 10.91 1.45
CA ILE A 165 11.38 10.39 0.16
C ILE A 165 10.95 11.41 -0.91
N PRO A 166 11.86 11.95 -1.73
CA PRO A 166 11.55 12.95 -2.76
C PRO A 166 10.87 12.30 -3.98
N ILE A 167 9.80 11.56 -3.75
CA ILE A 167 9.00 10.90 -4.78
C ILE A 167 7.76 11.75 -5.07
N GLY A 168 7.58 12.11 -6.33
CA GLY A 168 6.32 12.67 -6.82
C GLY A 168 5.25 11.58 -6.86
N VAL A 169 4.05 11.87 -6.38
CA VAL A 169 2.91 10.96 -6.44
C VAL A 169 1.74 11.66 -7.10
N VAL A 170 1.10 10.97 -8.04
CA VAL A 170 -0.18 11.39 -8.65
C VAL A 170 -1.09 10.18 -8.76
N ILE A 171 -2.39 10.41 -8.57
CA ILE A 171 -3.46 9.44 -8.75
C ILE A 171 -4.47 10.04 -9.73
N VAL A 172 -4.87 9.25 -10.72
CA VAL A 172 -5.81 9.66 -11.76
C VAL A 172 -6.97 8.67 -11.92
N ASP A 173 -8.09 9.19 -12.43
CA ASP A 173 -9.24 8.39 -12.85
C ASP A 173 -9.10 7.86 -14.29
N ASP A 174 -10.12 7.12 -14.75
CA ASP A 174 -10.22 6.56 -16.10
C ASP A 174 -10.28 7.61 -17.21
N GLN A 175 -10.65 8.85 -16.88
CA GLN A 175 -10.61 10.01 -17.77
C GLN A 175 -9.25 10.73 -17.75
N LEU A 176 -8.25 10.19 -17.04
CA LEU A 176 -6.94 10.82 -16.79
C LEU A 176 -7.04 12.19 -16.10
N LYS A 177 -8.04 12.41 -15.26
CA LYS A 177 -8.10 13.58 -14.38
C LYS A 177 -7.44 13.26 -13.06
N ILE A 178 -6.74 14.25 -12.52
CA ILE A 178 -6.04 14.13 -11.23
C ILE A 178 -7.10 14.02 -10.13
N VAL A 179 -7.07 12.91 -9.39
CA VAL A 179 -7.88 12.71 -8.19
C VAL A 179 -7.12 13.21 -6.97
N ASP A 180 -5.82 12.92 -6.91
CA ASP A 180 -4.96 13.34 -5.80
C ASP A 180 -3.48 13.44 -6.24
N CYS A 181 -2.70 14.30 -5.60
CA CYS A 181 -1.26 14.40 -5.82
C CYS A 181 -0.53 14.96 -4.60
N ASN A 182 0.78 14.72 -4.52
CA ASN A 182 1.62 15.30 -3.47
C ASN A 182 2.39 16.54 -3.97
N ASN A 183 2.92 17.32 -3.03
CA ASN A 183 3.72 18.51 -3.34
C ASN A 183 4.97 18.20 -4.20
N SER A 184 5.59 17.02 -4.03
CA SER A 184 6.74 16.61 -4.82
C SER A 184 6.40 16.42 -6.31
N PHE A 185 5.17 15.97 -6.64
CA PHE A 185 4.70 15.91 -8.02
C PHE A 185 4.60 17.30 -8.64
N LEU A 186 4.04 18.26 -7.91
CA LEU A 186 3.92 19.65 -8.39
C LEU A 186 5.27 20.34 -8.53
N LYS A 187 6.23 20.06 -7.65
CA LYS A 187 7.62 20.52 -7.81
C LYS A 187 8.32 19.92 -9.03
N LEU A 188 7.95 18.69 -9.42
CA LEU A 188 8.55 18.01 -10.58
C LEU A 188 7.94 18.45 -11.91
N PHE A 189 6.64 18.69 -11.95
CA PHE A 189 5.90 18.89 -13.21
C PHE A 189 5.18 20.24 -13.33
N GLY A 190 4.98 20.96 -12.22
CA GLY A 190 4.29 22.25 -12.19
C GLY A 190 5.23 23.47 -12.17
N ASP A 191 6.54 23.26 -12.05
CA ASP A 191 7.55 24.35 -11.94
C ASP A 191 7.28 25.29 -10.74
N ILE A 192 6.67 24.76 -9.68
CA ILE A 192 6.34 25.51 -8.47
C ILE A 192 7.41 25.23 -7.40
N ASP A 193 8.28 26.22 -7.14
CA ASP A 193 9.39 26.08 -6.19
C ASP A 193 8.99 26.22 -4.70
N PHE A 194 7.82 26.78 -4.40
CA PHE A 194 7.35 26.91 -3.02
C PHE A 194 6.60 25.68 -2.53
N SER A 195 6.67 25.42 -1.22
CA SER A 195 5.87 24.36 -0.60
C SER A 195 4.41 24.77 -0.61
N ILE A 196 3.59 24.03 -1.35
CA ILE A 196 2.17 24.28 -1.47
C ILE A 196 1.46 23.73 -0.23
N GLU A 197 0.83 24.60 0.56
CA GLU A 197 -0.05 24.21 1.67
C GLU A 197 -1.38 23.63 1.15
N GLY A 198 -2.02 22.77 1.95
CA GLY A 198 -3.05 21.81 1.53
C GLY A 198 -4.22 22.34 0.70
N ASP A 199 -4.61 23.61 0.86
CA ASP A 199 -5.75 24.20 0.15
C ASP A 199 -5.52 24.37 -1.36
N LEU A 200 -4.26 24.53 -1.79
CA LEU A 200 -3.90 24.67 -3.20
C LEU A 200 -3.79 23.30 -3.90
N LEU A 201 -3.52 22.21 -3.18
CA LEU A 201 -3.53 20.85 -3.74
C LEU A 201 -4.94 20.47 -4.22
N GLY A 202 -5.98 20.94 -3.51
CA GLY A 202 -7.38 20.75 -3.90
C GLY A 202 -7.75 21.40 -5.23
N LEU A 203 -7.04 22.45 -5.66
CA LEU A 203 -7.27 23.10 -6.96
C LEU A 203 -6.76 22.29 -8.15
N VAL A 204 -5.85 21.35 -7.90
CA VAL A 204 -5.31 20.46 -8.94
C VAL A 204 -6.27 19.30 -9.21
N GLY A 205 -7.10 18.95 -8.22
CA GLY A 205 -8.15 17.94 -8.36
C GLY A 205 -9.10 18.26 -9.52
N GLY A 206 -9.30 17.29 -10.41
CA GLY A 206 -10.17 17.38 -11.59
C GLY A 206 -9.48 17.94 -12.84
N LEU A 207 -8.25 18.44 -12.76
CA LEU A 207 -7.51 18.87 -13.94
C LEU A 207 -7.00 17.68 -14.76
N PRO A 208 -6.93 17.80 -16.11
CA PRO A 208 -6.39 16.75 -16.95
C PRO A 208 -4.89 16.58 -16.74
N LEU A 209 -4.43 15.33 -16.59
CA LEU A 209 -3.03 14.97 -16.35
C LEU A 209 -2.08 15.45 -17.46
N GLU A 210 -2.57 15.52 -18.70
CA GLU A 210 -1.83 15.98 -19.88
C GLU A 210 -1.20 17.37 -19.69
N ARG A 211 -1.80 18.24 -18.86
CA ARG A 211 -1.24 19.57 -18.57
C ARG A 211 0.07 19.53 -17.78
N PHE A 212 0.32 18.44 -17.06
CA PHE A 212 1.47 18.30 -16.18
C PHE A 212 2.48 17.27 -16.70
N VAL A 213 2.01 16.15 -17.25
CA VAL A 213 2.85 15.01 -17.61
C VAL A 213 2.78 14.74 -19.12
N PRO A 214 3.82 15.03 -19.91
CA PRO A 214 3.79 14.86 -21.37
C PRO A 214 3.62 13.41 -21.85
N PHE A 215 3.92 12.43 -20.98
CA PHE A 215 3.81 11.00 -21.27
C PHE A 215 2.57 10.36 -20.62
N HIS A 216 1.51 11.16 -20.39
CA HIS A 216 0.24 10.74 -19.79
C HIS A 216 -0.40 9.52 -20.48
N GLU A 217 -0.17 9.30 -21.78
CA GLU A 217 -0.67 8.10 -22.50
C GLU A 217 -0.26 6.77 -21.86
N LYS A 218 0.88 6.73 -21.15
CA LYS A 218 1.31 5.53 -20.42
C LYS A 218 0.37 5.15 -19.27
N PHE A 219 -0.41 6.11 -18.73
CA PHE A 219 -1.41 5.84 -17.70
C PHE A 219 -2.62 5.09 -18.28
N LYS A 220 -3.07 5.40 -19.51
CA LYS A 220 -4.18 4.69 -20.16
C LYS A 220 -3.92 3.19 -20.27
N ASN A 221 -2.68 2.83 -20.59
CA ASN A 221 -2.28 1.43 -20.72
C ASN A 221 -2.41 0.65 -19.40
N GLN A 222 -2.31 1.33 -18.24
CA GLN A 222 -2.39 0.67 -16.93
C GLN A 222 -3.82 0.30 -16.54
N PHE A 223 -4.83 0.97 -17.09
CA PHE A 223 -6.23 0.57 -16.93
C PHE A 223 -6.56 -0.73 -17.70
N SER A 224 -5.92 -0.93 -18.85
CA SER A 224 -6.15 -2.11 -19.70
C SER A 224 -5.25 -3.29 -19.36
N ASN A 225 -4.02 -3.04 -18.89
CA ASN A 225 -3.06 -4.08 -18.55
C ASN A 225 -2.32 -3.70 -17.25
N PRO A 226 -2.91 -4.01 -16.08
CA PRO A 226 -2.32 -3.70 -14.79
C PRO A 226 -1.13 -4.64 -14.53
N ARG A 227 0.02 -4.30 -15.10
CA ARG A 227 1.32 -4.87 -14.73
C ARG A 227 2.18 -3.75 -14.19
N ALA A 228 2.72 -3.95 -12.99
CA ALA A 228 3.71 -3.06 -12.40
C ALA A 228 4.93 -2.97 -13.33
N GLN A 229 4.93 -1.97 -14.20
CA GLN A 229 6.01 -1.68 -15.12
C GLN A 229 6.74 -0.46 -14.62
N GLN A 230 8.05 -0.62 -14.47
CA GLN A 230 8.95 0.47 -14.18
C GLN A 230 9.47 1.04 -15.50
N TYR A 231 9.33 2.35 -15.66
CA TYR A 231 9.86 3.08 -16.79
C TYR A 231 10.98 3.99 -16.33
N ARG A 232 12.05 4.07 -17.12
CA ARG A 232 13.06 5.13 -16.97
C ARG A 232 12.85 6.11 -18.10
N LEU A 233 12.69 7.38 -17.76
CA LEU A 233 12.51 8.44 -18.74
C LEU A 233 13.38 9.64 -18.40
N HIS A 234 13.82 10.33 -19.44
CA HIS A 234 14.52 11.59 -19.34
C HIS A 234 13.50 12.72 -19.48
N TYR A 235 13.39 13.55 -18.45
CA TYR A 235 12.48 14.69 -18.44
C TYR A 235 13.26 15.91 -17.95
N GLN A 236 13.33 16.95 -18.80
CA GLN A 236 14.22 18.10 -18.60
C GLN A 236 15.67 17.64 -18.35
N ASP A 237 16.32 18.05 -17.25
CA ASP A 237 17.69 17.65 -16.88
C ASP A 237 17.76 16.48 -15.88
N LYS A 238 16.61 15.80 -15.65
CA LYS A 238 16.43 14.75 -14.65
C LYS A 238 16.11 13.40 -15.30
N PHE A 239 16.63 12.34 -14.69
CA PHE A 239 16.25 10.95 -14.98
C PHE A 239 15.22 10.51 -13.96
N LEU A 240 13.99 10.27 -14.42
CA LEU A 240 12.90 9.82 -13.58
C LEU A 240 12.69 8.32 -13.74
N LYS A 241 12.61 7.62 -12.62
CA LYS A 241 12.08 6.26 -12.55
C LYS A 241 10.60 6.36 -12.18
N VAL A 242 9.75 5.89 -13.08
CA VAL A 242 8.29 5.90 -12.92
C VAL A 242 7.79 4.51 -12.59
N THR A 243 7.05 4.39 -11.49
CA THR A 243 6.41 3.13 -11.08
C THR A 243 4.91 3.33 -11.06
N PHE A 244 4.18 2.57 -11.88
CA PHE A 244 2.72 2.57 -11.91
C PHE A 244 2.14 1.57 -10.90
N PHE A 245 1.03 1.95 -10.28
CA PHE A 245 0.25 1.08 -9.40
C PHE A 245 -1.25 1.30 -9.66
N SER A 246 -2.04 0.25 -9.51
CA SER A 246 -3.49 0.31 -9.71
C SER A 246 -4.21 0.15 -8.37
N VAL A 247 -5.24 0.95 -8.14
CA VAL A 247 -6.10 0.86 -6.96
C VAL A 247 -7.40 0.17 -7.39
N GLU A 248 -7.37 -1.17 -7.38
CA GLU A 248 -8.37 -2.02 -8.05
C GLU A 248 -9.83 -1.75 -7.63
N LYS A 249 -10.08 -1.42 -6.35
CA LYS A 249 -11.44 -1.19 -5.84
C LYS A 249 -12.08 0.11 -6.32
N GLN A 250 -11.29 1.06 -6.82
CA GLN A 250 -11.75 2.42 -7.15
C GLN A 250 -11.56 2.76 -8.62
N HIS A 251 -11.05 1.83 -9.43
CA HIS A 251 -10.70 2.08 -10.83
C HIS A 251 -9.82 3.34 -10.99
N LEU A 252 -8.78 3.42 -10.15
CA LEU A 252 -7.79 4.51 -10.19
C LEU A 252 -6.41 3.95 -10.54
N VAL A 253 -5.61 4.76 -11.20
CA VAL A 253 -4.20 4.48 -11.49
C VAL A 253 -3.35 5.55 -10.83
N GLY A 254 -2.35 5.12 -10.08
CA GLY A 254 -1.33 5.99 -9.51
C GLY A 254 0.04 5.79 -10.15
N ALA A 255 0.86 6.82 -10.07
CA ALA A 255 2.27 6.77 -10.46
C ALA A 255 3.16 7.42 -9.41
N LEU A 256 4.32 6.80 -9.20
CA LEU A 256 5.42 7.29 -8.38
C LEU A 256 6.53 7.77 -9.31
N PHE A 257 7.05 8.98 -9.09
CA PHE A 257 8.14 9.59 -9.83
C PHE A 257 9.35 9.78 -8.92
N GLU A 258 10.39 8.98 -9.14
CA GLU A 258 11.62 9.01 -8.38
C GLU A 258 12.73 9.65 -9.23
N ASP A 259 13.34 10.73 -8.76
CA ASP A 259 14.53 11.30 -9.41
C ASP A 259 15.75 10.43 -9.09
N ILE A 260 16.26 9.74 -10.11
CA ILE A 260 17.42 8.84 -10.03
C ILE A 260 18.65 9.46 -10.71
N THR A 261 18.68 10.79 -10.87
CA THR A 261 19.78 11.52 -11.50
C THR A 261 21.05 11.42 -10.65
N THR A 262 21.80 10.35 -10.85
CA THR A 262 23.17 10.21 -10.36
C THR A 262 24.16 10.52 -11.50
N PRO A 263 25.39 10.98 -11.20
CA PRO A 263 26.42 11.21 -12.23
C PRO A 263 26.67 9.97 -13.12
N THR A 264 26.45 8.77 -12.58
CA THR A 264 26.63 7.48 -13.25
C THR A 264 25.57 7.24 -14.33
N VAL A 265 24.30 7.57 -14.08
CA VAL A 265 23.19 7.38 -15.04
C VAL A 265 23.33 8.27 -16.27
N ARG A 266 23.90 9.47 -16.11
CA ARG A 266 24.28 10.35 -17.24
C ARG A 266 25.32 9.69 -18.14
N ARG A 267 26.34 9.03 -17.58
CA ARG A 267 27.38 8.33 -18.35
C ARG A 267 26.82 7.15 -19.14
N GLU A 268 26.03 6.28 -18.53
CA GLU A 268 25.46 5.10 -19.22
C GLU A 268 24.59 5.50 -20.43
N THR A 269 23.78 6.55 -20.31
CA THR A 269 22.90 6.99 -21.41
C THR A 269 23.70 7.63 -22.56
N VAL A 270 24.75 8.40 -22.24
CA VAL A 270 25.66 8.95 -23.26
C VAL A 270 26.40 7.83 -23.97
N ILE A 271 26.88 6.82 -23.24
CA ILE A 271 27.52 5.64 -23.81
C ILE A 271 26.56 4.91 -24.75
N LYS A 272 25.32 4.63 -24.29
CA LYS A 272 24.34 3.92 -25.12
C LYS A 272 23.95 4.68 -26.39
N LYS A 273 23.74 6.01 -26.30
CA LYS A 273 23.50 6.84 -27.48
C LYS A 273 24.69 6.88 -28.43
N ALA A 274 25.92 6.90 -27.90
CA ALA A 274 27.12 6.83 -28.72
C ALA A 274 27.23 5.48 -29.43
N GLU A 275 26.96 4.37 -28.73
CA GLU A 275 26.89 3.02 -29.30
C GLU A 275 25.84 2.93 -30.41
N ASP A 276 24.63 3.44 -30.21
CA ASP A 276 23.57 3.46 -31.22
C ASP A 276 23.99 4.25 -32.49
N VAL A 277 24.67 5.39 -32.31
CA VAL A 277 25.20 6.19 -33.43
C VAL A 277 26.34 5.48 -34.15
N ILE A 278 27.24 4.84 -33.41
CA ILE A 278 28.34 4.03 -33.99
C ILE A 278 27.73 2.91 -34.85
N GLN A 279 26.76 2.18 -34.31
CA GLN A 279 26.07 1.10 -35.02
C GLN A 279 25.43 1.60 -36.32
N LYS A 280 24.72 2.72 -36.27
CA LYS A 280 24.08 3.30 -37.45
C LYS A 280 25.08 3.80 -38.48
N SER A 281 26.23 4.32 -38.04
CA SER A 281 27.29 4.75 -38.95
C SER A 281 27.96 3.55 -39.63
N LEU A 282 28.22 2.45 -38.91
CA LEU A 282 28.76 1.21 -39.47
C LEU A 282 27.82 0.58 -40.50
N GLU A 283 26.51 0.54 -40.22
CA GLU A 283 25.49 0.08 -41.17
C GLU A 283 25.49 0.91 -42.46
N THR A 284 25.57 2.24 -42.33
CA THR A 284 25.63 3.16 -43.47
C THR A 284 26.91 2.93 -44.29
N VAL A 285 28.06 2.73 -43.64
CA VAL A 285 29.33 2.44 -44.33
C VAL A 285 29.28 1.10 -45.06
N GLN A 286 28.68 0.06 -44.47
CA GLN A 286 28.49 -1.23 -45.14
C GLN A 286 27.60 -1.10 -46.39
N GLN A 287 26.54 -0.29 -46.33
CA GLN A 287 25.70 -0.01 -47.50
C GLN A 287 26.49 0.71 -48.60
N ILE A 288 27.28 1.72 -48.25
CA ILE A 288 28.14 2.43 -49.21
C ILE A 288 29.16 1.47 -49.83
N ALA A 289 29.81 0.63 -49.02
CA ALA A 289 30.77 -0.36 -49.50
C ALA A 289 30.12 -1.40 -50.43
N SER A 290 28.90 -1.85 -50.13
CA SER A 290 28.12 -2.73 -51.00
C SER A 290 27.85 -2.09 -52.35
N LEU A 291 27.35 -0.84 -52.37
CA LEU A 291 27.05 -0.10 -53.60
C LEU A 291 28.29 0.21 -54.43
N LEU A 292 29.42 0.48 -53.77
CA LEU A 292 30.72 0.67 -54.44
C LEU A 292 31.23 -0.64 -55.04
N GLY A 293 31.11 -1.76 -54.31
CA GLY A 293 31.48 -3.08 -54.81
C GLY A 293 30.65 -3.49 -56.02
N GLU A 294 29.34 -3.23 -55.98
CA GLU A 294 28.42 -3.48 -57.09
C GLU A 294 28.80 -2.66 -58.34
N ASN A 295 29.00 -1.34 -58.18
CA ASN A 295 29.45 -0.48 -59.29
C ASN A 295 30.80 -0.92 -59.88
N ALA A 296 31.75 -1.31 -59.03
CA ALA A 296 33.06 -1.75 -59.48
C ALA A 296 32.95 -3.06 -60.30
N ALA A 297 32.16 -4.02 -59.82
CA ALA A 297 31.92 -5.27 -60.52
C ALA A 297 31.17 -5.05 -61.85
N GLU A 298 30.14 -4.20 -61.88
CA GLU A 298 29.43 -3.84 -63.11
C GLU A 298 30.37 -3.18 -64.13
N THR A 299 31.22 -2.27 -63.67
CA THR A 299 32.21 -1.59 -64.53
C THR A 299 33.22 -2.60 -65.08
N GLU A 300 33.71 -3.53 -64.26
CA GLU A 300 34.62 -4.58 -64.68
C GLU A 300 33.99 -5.51 -65.73
N ILE A 301 32.75 -5.95 -65.51
CA ILE A 301 32.00 -6.77 -66.48
C ILE A 301 31.82 -6.02 -67.80
N MET A 302 31.44 -4.73 -67.74
CA MET A 302 31.24 -3.91 -68.93
C MET A 302 32.56 -3.69 -69.70
N LEU A 303 33.65 -3.38 -69.00
CA LEU A 303 34.97 -3.22 -69.61
C LEU A 303 35.48 -4.52 -70.23
N ASN A 304 35.33 -5.65 -69.54
CA ASN A 304 35.70 -6.96 -70.09
C ASN A 304 34.85 -7.35 -71.30
N SER A 305 33.55 -7.05 -71.27
CA SER A 305 32.66 -7.25 -72.42
C SER A 305 33.07 -6.39 -73.63
N LEU A 306 33.47 -5.14 -73.41
CA LEU A 306 34.02 -4.28 -74.46
C LEU A 306 35.34 -4.82 -74.99
N ILE A 307 36.26 -5.22 -74.12
CA ILE A 307 37.55 -5.82 -74.51
C ILE A 307 37.33 -7.06 -75.37
N ASP A 308 36.39 -7.94 -75.01
CA ASP A 308 36.09 -9.14 -75.79
C ASP A 308 35.40 -8.83 -77.12
N ALA A 309 34.57 -7.78 -77.18
CA ALA A 309 33.96 -7.32 -78.44
C ALA A 309 34.99 -6.70 -79.41
N PHE A 310 36.06 -6.08 -78.89
CA PHE A 310 37.12 -5.46 -79.68
C PHE A 310 38.37 -6.35 -79.86
N LYS A 311 38.42 -7.55 -79.25
CA LYS A 311 39.40 -8.58 -79.58
C LYS A 311 39.10 -9.12 -80.99
N VAL A 312 39.73 -8.49 -81.97
CA VAL A 312 39.83 -9.04 -83.34
C VAL A 312 40.52 -10.40 -83.25
N PRO A 313 40.00 -11.47 -83.89
CA PRO A 313 40.72 -12.73 -83.98
C PRO A 313 42.03 -12.48 -84.72
N GLY A 314 43.15 -12.74 -84.05
CA GLY A 314 44.46 -12.73 -84.67
C GLY A 314 44.45 -13.66 -85.87
N SER A 315 44.72 -13.10 -87.04
CA SER A 315 44.83 -13.79 -88.32
C SER A 315 45.68 -15.06 -88.22
N SER A 316 45.05 -16.23 -88.31
CA SER A 316 45.63 -17.42 -88.96
C SER A 316 44.59 -18.53 -89.14
N GLN A 317 44.51 -19.01 -90.38
CA GLN A 317 43.95 -20.29 -90.87
C GLN A 317 42.51 -20.34 -91.43
N SER A 318 42.50 -20.25 -92.77
CA SER A 318 41.79 -21.06 -93.78
C SER A 318 40.27 -21.19 -93.74
N ASP A 319 39.66 -20.64 -94.80
CA ASP A 319 38.37 -21.07 -95.34
C ASP A 319 38.34 -22.59 -95.54
N GLY A 320 37.37 -23.27 -94.93
CA GLY A 320 37.17 -24.70 -95.07
C GLY A 320 35.81 -25.15 -94.54
N PHE A 321 34.99 -25.71 -95.43
CA PHE A 321 33.72 -26.36 -95.10
C PHE A 321 33.95 -27.71 -94.39
N THR A 322 33.22 -28.00 -93.33
CA THR A 322 32.95 -29.39 -92.91
C THR A 322 31.55 -29.56 -92.30
N LYS A 323 30.72 -30.20 -93.12
CA LYS A 323 29.65 -31.20 -92.87
C LYS A 323 28.92 -31.21 -91.51
N VAL A 324 27.60 -31.05 -91.61
CA VAL A 324 26.61 -31.50 -90.61
C VAL A 324 26.40 -33.02 -90.79
N GLU A 325 26.55 -33.79 -89.71
CA GLU A 325 25.97 -35.12 -89.62
C GLU A 325 25.10 -35.22 -88.34
N SER A 326 23.83 -35.50 -88.61
CA SER A 326 22.74 -36.15 -87.85
C SER A 326 22.81 -36.25 -86.33
#